data_AF-A0A2X3CDW7-F1
#
_entry.id   AF-A0A2X3CDW7-F1
#
_cell.length_a   1.000
_cell.length_b   1.000
_cell.length_c   1.000
_cell.angle_alpha   90.00
_cell.angle_beta   90.00
_cell.angle_gamma   90.00
#
_symmetry.space_group_name_H-M   'P 1'
#
loop_
_entity.id
_entity.type
_entity.pdbx_description
1 polymer ?
#
loop_
_entity_poly.entity_id
_entity_poly.type
_entity_poly.pdbx_seq_one_letter_code
_entity_poly.pdbx_strand_id
1 'polypeptide(L)'
;MFDMVQSLTIADSLKFGKAVLEKMGNINNLHKNRVEQAGFAVLKAPDIPSILVETAFISNVEEERKLKTAKFQQEVAESILAGIKAYFADGATLARRG
;
A
#
# COMPACT_ATOMS: atom_id res chain seq x y z
N MET A 1 17.27 10.75 -17.66
CA MET A 1 16.52 11.52 -16.64
C MET A 1 15.19 10.84 -16.29
N PHE A 2 14.32 10.53 -17.27
CA PHE A 2 13.04 9.84 -17.03
C PHE A 2 13.17 8.49 -16.31
N ASP A 3 14.11 7.64 -16.74
CA ASP A 3 14.31 6.30 -16.16
C ASP A 3 14.81 6.32 -14.69
N MET A 4 15.63 7.33 -14.36
CA MET A 4 16.12 7.55 -13.00
C MET A 4 14.99 8.01 -12.06
N VAL A 5 14.14 8.93 -12.51
CA VAL A 5 12.98 9.40 -11.73
C VAL A 5 12.00 8.26 -11.50
N GLN A 6 11.75 7.44 -12.52
CA GLN A 6 10.88 6.27 -12.37
C GLN A 6 11.43 5.26 -11.37
N SER A 7 12.74 4.99 -11.40
CA SER A 7 13.40 4.10 -10.43
C SER A 7 13.29 4.61 -8.99
N LEU A 8 13.43 5.93 -8.77
CA LEU A 8 13.23 6.55 -7.45
C LEU A 8 11.78 6.42 -6.98
N THR A 9 10.81 6.72 -7.85
CA THR A 9 9.39 6.58 -7.55
C THR A 9 9.01 5.14 -7.20
N ILE A 10 9.61 4.14 -7.86
CA ILE A 10 9.42 2.72 -7.53
C ILE A 10 9.99 2.41 -6.14
N ALA A 11 11.19 2.89 -5.81
CA ALA A 11 11.78 2.68 -4.49
C ALA A 11 10.92 3.30 -3.38
N ASP A 12 10.41 4.51 -3.60
CA ASP A 12 9.48 5.16 -2.66
C ASP A 12 8.15 4.41 -2.55
N SER A 13 7.64 3.88 -3.66
CA SER A 13 6.43 3.04 -3.67
C SER A 13 6.62 1.75 -2.88
N LEU A 14 7.80 1.12 -2.95
CA LEU A 14 8.13 -0.06 -2.13
C LEU A 14 8.22 0.29 -0.65
N LYS A 15 8.83 1.42 -0.29
CA LYS A 15 8.87 1.92 1.09
C LYS A 15 7.46 2.19 1.62
N PHE A 16 6.63 2.87 0.84
CA PHE A 16 5.24 3.16 1.18
C PHE A 16 4.42 1.86 1.33
N GLY A 17 4.52 0.95 0.36
CA GLY A 17 3.82 -0.33 0.39
C GLY A 17 4.20 -1.15 1.62
N LYS A 18 5.47 -1.15 2.03
CA LYS A 18 5.93 -1.84 3.23
C LYS A 18 5.30 -1.26 4.50
N ALA A 19 5.27 0.06 4.62
CA ALA A 19 4.64 0.72 5.77
C ALA A 19 3.14 0.39 5.90
N VAL A 20 2.41 0.31 4.78
CA VAL A 20 1.01 -0.11 4.77
C VAL A 20 0.86 -1.60 5.09
N LEU A 21 1.69 -2.46 4.48
CA LEU A 21 1.65 -3.92 4.70
C LEU A 21 1.86 -4.30 6.16
N GLU A 22 2.79 -3.63 6.85
CA GLU A 22 3.05 -3.85 8.28
C GLU A 22 1.85 -3.52 9.17
N LYS A 23 1.03 -2.52 8.80
CA LYS A 23 -0.21 -2.20 9.54
C LYS A 23 -1.31 -3.21 9.24
N MET A 24 -1.49 -3.56 7.96
CA MET A 24 -2.47 -4.53 7.49
C MET A 24 -2.26 -5.92 8.09
N GLY A 25 -1.01 -6.34 8.34
CA GLY A 25 -0.71 -7.64 8.94
C GLY A 25 -1.23 -7.82 10.37
N ASN A 26 -1.68 -6.75 11.05
CA ASN A 26 -2.27 -6.84 12.39
C ASN A 26 -3.78 -7.11 12.36
N ILE A 27 -4.45 -6.92 11.22
CA ILE A 27 -5.91 -7.04 11.09
C ILE A 27 -6.35 -8.24 10.25
N ASN A 28 -5.48 -8.76 9.38
CA ASN A 28 -5.76 -9.93 8.55
C ASN A 28 -4.50 -10.76 8.31
N ASN A 29 -4.68 -12.03 7.99
CA ASN A 29 -3.58 -12.86 7.52
C ASN A 29 -3.14 -12.37 6.15
N LEU A 30 -1.87 -12.01 6.04
CA LEU A 30 -1.30 -11.56 4.79
C LEU A 30 -1.13 -12.76 3.84
N HIS A 31 -1.56 -12.60 2.58
CA HIS A 31 -1.26 -13.57 1.54
C HIS A 31 0.26 -13.72 1.31
N LYS A 32 0.99 -12.61 1.47
CA LYS A 32 2.44 -12.51 1.39
C LYS A 32 2.97 -11.54 2.44
N ASN A 33 4.09 -11.90 3.07
CA ASN A 33 4.76 -11.05 4.06
C ASN A 33 5.70 -10.00 3.45
N ARG A 34 5.60 -9.76 2.13
CA ARG A 34 6.40 -8.77 1.40
C ARG A 34 5.54 -8.06 0.37
N VAL A 35 5.93 -6.83 0.02
CA VAL A 35 5.35 -6.11 -1.12
C VAL A 35 5.72 -6.83 -2.41
N GLU A 36 4.74 -7.07 -3.27
CA GLU A 36 4.95 -7.65 -4.59
C GLU A 36 4.96 -6.56 -5.67
N GLN A 37 5.74 -6.80 -6.73
CA GLN A 37 5.81 -5.91 -7.88
C GLN A 37 5.21 -6.61 -9.10
N ALA A 38 4.35 -5.89 -9.82
CA ALA A 38 3.76 -6.34 -11.06
C ALA A 38 3.48 -5.14 -11.97
N GLY A 39 3.33 -5.40 -13.27
CA GLY A 39 3.19 -4.37 -14.31
C GLY A 39 1.83 -3.68 -14.39
N PHE A 40 1.19 -3.36 -13.25
CA PHE A 40 -0.12 -2.73 -13.21
C PHE A 40 -0.09 -1.32 -13.81
N ALA A 41 -0.99 -1.04 -14.76
CA ALA A 41 -1.07 0.26 -15.43
C ALA A 41 -1.35 1.41 -14.46
N VAL A 42 -2.17 1.17 -13.43
CA VAL A 42 -2.54 2.16 -12.40
C VAL A 42 -1.37 2.58 -11.50
N LEU A 43 -0.24 1.85 -11.52
CA LEU A 43 0.94 2.14 -10.71
C LEU A 43 2.06 2.84 -11.50
N LYS A 44 1.80 3.27 -12.75
CA LYS A 44 2.84 3.79 -13.65
C LYS A 44 3.05 5.31 -13.59
N ALA A 45 2.49 6.00 -12.60
CA ALA A 45 2.73 7.43 -12.43
C ALA A 45 4.23 7.68 -12.21
N PRO A 46 4.90 8.50 -13.04
CA PRO A 46 6.36 8.59 -13.03
C PRO A 46 6.92 9.33 -11.82
N ASP A 47 6.16 10.23 -11.20
CA ASP A 47 6.61 11.09 -10.09
C ASP A 47 5.73 11.01 -8.82
N ILE A 48 4.84 10.00 -8.75
CA ILE A 48 3.95 9.79 -7.60
C ILE A 48 4.09 8.34 -7.11
N PRO A 49 4.54 8.13 -5.86
CA PRO A 49 4.56 6.81 -5.25
C PRO A 49 3.16 6.18 -5.26
N SER A 50 3.03 4.99 -5.85
CA SER A 50 1.74 4.35 -6.09
C SER A 50 1.76 2.90 -5.62
N ILE A 51 0.71 2.47 -4.90
CA ILE A 51 0.54 1.09 -4.44
C ILE A 51 -0.87 0.59 -4.75
N LEU A 52 -1.00 -0.73 -4.92
CA LEU A 52 -2.29 -1.42 -4.97
C LEU A 52 -2.43 -2.22 -3.69
N VAL A 53 -3.53 -2.03 -2.97
CA VAL A 53 -3.82 -2.75 -1.71
C VAL A 53 -4.90 -3.79 -1.97
N GLU A 54 -4.55 -5.06 -1.86
CA GLU A 54 -5.50 -6.16 -1.83
C GLU A 54 -6.04 -6.30 -0.41
N THR A 55 -7.31 -5.95 -0.20
CA THR A 55 -7.91 -5.91 1.14
C THR A 55 -8.34 -7.29 1.63
N ALA A 56 -8.87 -8.10 0.72
CA ALA A 56 -9.19 -9.52 0.89
C ALA A 56 -9.52 -10.14 -0.48
N PHE A 57 -9.57 -11.48 -0.58
CA PHE A 57 -9.98 -12.22 -1.76
C PHE A 57 -11.48 -12.51 -1.73
N ILE A 58 -12.23 -11.88 -2.64
CA ILE A 58 -13.69 -12.12 -2.76
C ILE A 58 -14.03 -13.57 -3.18
N SER A 59 -13.08 -14.29 -3.76
CA SER A 59 -13.22 -15.72 -4.09
C SER A 59 -13.23 -16.64 -2.87
N ASN A 60 -12.77 -16.16 -1.70
CA ASN A 60 -12.86 -16.86 -0.44
C ASN A 60 -14.14 -16.40 0.30
N VAL A 61 -15.05 -17.34 0.58
CA VAL A 61 -16.36 -17.05 1.19
C VAL A 61 -16.25 -16.39 2.57
N GLU A 62 -15.23 -16.72 3.36
CA GLU A 62 -15.01 -16.11 4.67
C GLU A 62 -14.55 -14.65 4.54
N GLU A 63 -13.65 -14.39 3.60
CA GLU A 63 -13.15 -13.05 3.30
C GLU A 63 -14.20 -12.18 2.63
N GLU A 64 -15.00 -12.73 1.71
CA GLU A 64 -16.17 -12.07 1.13
C GLU A 64 -17.15 -11.62 2.22
N ARG A 65 -17.44 -12.49 3.20
CA ARG A 65 -18.31 -12.13 4.32
C ARG A 65 -17.72 -10.98 5.14
N LYS A 66 -16.41 -10.99 5.41
CA LYS A 66 -15.72 -9.89 6.12
C LYS A 66 -15.81 -8.57 5.34
N LEU A 67 -15.57 -8.60 4.03
CA LEU A 67 -15.64 -7.43 3.14
C LEU A 67 -17.00 -6.71 3.20
N LYS A 68 -18.09 -7.42 3.55
CA LYS A 68 -19.44 -6.85 3.70
C LYS A 68 -19.69 -6.20 5.06
N THR A 69 -18.78 -6.32 6.02
CA THR A 69 -18.97 -5.77 7.37
C THR A 69 -18.34 -4.40 7.51
N ALA A 70 -19.07 -3.46 8.13
CA ALA A 70 -18.56 -2.11 8.42
C ALA A 70 -17.32 -2.15 9.32
N LYS A 71 -17.27 -3.08 10.28
CA LYS A 71 -16.11 -3.26 11.17
C LYS A 71 -14.83 -3.56 10.38
N PHE A 72 -14.84 -4.57 9.51
CA PHE A 72 -13.66 -4.93 8.74
C PHE A 72 -13.23 -3.82 7.77
N GLN A 73 -14.20 -3.17 7.10
CA GLN A 73 -13.91 -2.02 6.24
C GLN A 73 -13.22 -0.88 7.01
N GLN A 74 -13.67 -0.62 8.24
CA GLN A 74 -13.07 0.39 9.11
C GLN A 74 -11.65 -0.01 9.55
N GLU A 75 -11.42 -1.26 9.95
CA GLU A 75 -10.10 -1.79 10.31
C GLU A 75 -9.09 -1.65 9.15
N VAL A 76 -9.53 -1.97 7.92
CA VAL A 76 -8.73 -1.79 6.70
C VAL A 76 -8.42 -0.32 6.46
N ALA A 77 -9.42 0.56 6.53
CA ALA A 77 -9.23 2.00 6.33
C ALA A 77 -8.26 2.60 7.35
N GLU A 78 -8.38 2.22 8.62
CA GLU A 78 -7.49 2.66 9.70
C GLU A 78 -6.06 2.14 9.51
N SER A 79 -5.91 0.90 9.03
CA SER A 79 -4.59 0.31 8.74
C SER A 79 -3.90 1.03 7.58
N ILE A 80 -4.63 1.34 6.51
CA ILE A 80 -4.10 2.14 5.39
C ILE A 80 -3.70 3.53 5.87
N LEU A 81 -4.56 4.20 6.65
CA LEU A 81 -4.26 5.52 7.20
C LEU A 81 -3.03 5.50 8.11
N ALA A 82 -2.91 4.48 8.97
CA ALA A 82 -1.75 4.30 9.84
C ALA A 82 -0.47 4.06 9.02
N GLY A 83 -0.54 3.31 7.92
CA GLY A 83 0.57 3.08 7.00
C GLY A 83 1.01 4.36 6.28
N ILE A 84 0.04 5.16 5.80
CA ILE A 84 0.30 6.48 5.21
C ILE A 84 1.02 7.40 6.22
N LYS A 85 0.51 7.47 7.46
CA LYS A 85 1.14 8.27 8.53
C LYS A 85 2.56 7.78 8.83
N ALA A 86 2.76 6.46 8.92
CA ALA A 86 4.07 5.88 9.18
C ALA A 86 5.08 6.18 8.06
N TYR A 87 4.66 6.10 6.80
CA TYR A 87 5.47 6.45 5.65
C TYR A 87 5.99 7.90 5.73
N PHE A 88 5.12 8.86 6.04
CA PHE A 88 5.52 10.26 6.20
C PHE A 88 6.34 10.54 7.47
N ALA A 89 6.12 9.78 8.54
CA ALA A 89 6.89 9.93 9.77
C ALA A 89 8.35 9.46 9.63
N ASP A 90 8.60 8.43 8.82
CA ASP A 90 9.94 7.86 8.56
C ASP A 90 10.78 8.70 7.56
N GLY A 91 10.53 10.01 7.50
CA GLY A 91 11.27 10.92 6.64
C GLY A 91 11.12 10.63 5.15
N ALA A 92 9.98 10.07 4.71
CA ALA A 92 9.56 10.23 3.32
C ALA A 92 9.39 11.73 3.09
N THR A 93 10.51 12.34 2.76
CA THR A 93 10.59 13.73 2.34
C THR A 93 9.71 13.75 1.11
N LEU A 94 8.47 14.24 1.24
CA LEU A 94 7.74 14.81 0.12
C LEU A 94 8.79 15.60 -0.61
N ALA A 95 9.20 15.13 -1.80
CA ALA A 95 10.25 15.74 -2.58
C ALA A 95 10.00 17.24 -2.47
N ARG A 96 10.91 17.94 -1.78
CA ARG A 96 10.73 19.33 -1.40
C ARG A 96 10.82 20.10 -2.71
N ARG A 97 9.70 20.14 -3.44
CA ARG A 97 9.47 20.97 -4.61
C ARG A 97 9.14 22.34 -4.02
N GLY A 98 10.20 23.01 -3.57
CA GLY A 98 10.24 24.41 -3.18
C GLY A 98 11.53 24.98 -3.74
#